data_AF-Q1HPA6-F1
#
_entry.id   AF-Q1HPA6-F1
#
_cell.length_a   1.000
_cell.length_b   1.000
_cell.length_c   1.000
_cell.angle_alpha   90.00
_cell.angle_beta   90.00
_cell.angle_gamma   90.00
#
_symmetry.space_group_name_H-M   'P 1'
#
loop_
_entity.id
_entity.type
_entity.pdbx_description
1 polymer ?
#
loop_
_entity_poly.entity_id
_entity_poly.type
_entity_poly.pdbx_seq_one_letter_code
_entity_poly.pdbx_strand_id
1 'polypeptide(L)'
;YNLGGMGCSAGLISIDLAKNLLQVHPNSYALVISMENITLNWYFGNDRSKLVSNCLFRMGGAAILLSNKRSDRRRSKYELVHTVRTHKGADDKCFSCVTQEEDSAGKVGVTLSKDLMAVAGDAL
;
A
#
# COMPACT_ATOMS: atom_id res chain seq x y z
N TYR A 1 -11.87 4.70 11.42
CA TYR A 1 -11.13 3.44 11.30
C TYR A 1 -9.66 3.77 11.11
N ASN A 2 -8.75 3.05 11.78
CA ASN A 2 -7.32 3.23 11.63
C ASN A 2 -6.73 1.92 11.11
N LEU A 3 -6.08 1.98 9.96
CA LEU A 3 -5.57 0.84 9.22
C LEU A 3 -4.04 0.94 9.16
N GLY A 4 -3.35 -0.05 9.70
CA GLY A 4 -1.88 -0.10 9.77
C GLY A 4 -1.35 -1.51 9.49
N GLY A 5 -0.04 -1.61 9.22
CA GLY A 5 0.64 -2.91 9.04
C GLY A 5 0.43 -3.60 7.68
N MET A 6 -0.26 -2.97 6.72
CA MET A 6 -0.55 -3.57 5.41
C MET A 6 0.40 -3.12 4.29
N GLY A 7 1.36 -2.24 4.61
CA GLY A 7 2.33 -1.68 3.66
C GLY A 7 1.65 -1.01 2.45
N CYS A 8 2.23 -1.19 1.28
CA CYS A 8 1.78 -0.57 0.02
C CYS A 8 0.34 -0.95 -0.37
N SER A 9 -0.22 -2.04 0.17
CA SER A 9 -1.59 -2.47 -0.10
C SER A 9 -2.66 -1.72 0.71
N ALA A 10 -2.24 -0.93 1.71
CA ALA A 10 -3.14 -0.25 2.65
C ALA A 10 -4.18 0.63 1.95
N GLY A 11 -3.80 1.30 0.86
CA GLY A 11 -4.71 2.14 0.06
C GLY A 11 -5.91 1.34 -0.46
N LEU A 12 -5.68 0.24 -1.18
CA LEU A 12 -6.74 -0.59 -1.76
C LEU A 12 -7.59 -1.27 -0.68
N ILE A 13 -6.98 -1.75 0.41
CA ILE A 13 -7.72 -2.36 1.53
C ILE A 13 -8.63 -1.32 2.20
N SER A 14 -8.18 -0.07 2.32
CA SER A 14 -9.00 1.01 2.86
C SER A 14 -10.19 1.34 1.95
N ILE A 15 -10.02 1.28 0.63
CA ILE A 15 -11.10 1.46 -0.35
C ILE A 15 -12.12 0.32 -0.25
N ASP A 16 -11.67 -0.93 -0.10
CA ASP A 16 -12.56 -2.07 0.08
C ASP A 16 -13.39 -1.95 1.37
N LEU A 17 -12.76 -1.57 2.48
CA LEU A 17 -13.48 -1.30 3.73
C LEU A 17 -14.50 -0.16 3.53
N ALA A 18 -14.12 0.94 2.91
CA ALA A 18 -15.01 2.07 2.65
C ALA A 18 -16.21 1.67 1.78
N LYS A 19 -15.99 0.82 0.76
CA LYS A 19 -17.05 0.22 -0.05
C LYS A 19 -18.04 -0.56 0.82
N ASN A 20 -17.54 -1.45 1.68
CA ASN A 20 -18.39 -2.25 2.56
C ASN A 20 -19.20 -1.38 3.53
N LEU A 21 -18.60 -0.33 4.09
CA LEU A 21 -19.30 0.62 4.96
C LEU A 21 -20.40 1.39 4.21
N LEU A 22 -20.13 1.83 2.98
CA LEU A 22 -21.12 2.52 2.15
C LEU A 22 -22.26 1.60 1.68
N GLN A 23 -22.10 0.28 1.67
CA GLN A 23 -23.21 -0.65 1.43
C GLN A 23 -24.18 -0.72 2.62
N VAL A 24 -23.66 -0.57 3.84
CA VAL A 24 -24.45 -0.66 5.07
C VAL A 24 -25.04 0.69 5.50
N HIS A 25 -24.36 1.80 5.18
CA HIS A 25 -24.78 3.15 5.57
C HIS A 25 -25.34 3.93 4.37
N PRO A 26 -26.67 4.03 4.20
CA PRO A 26 -27.27 4.71 3.05
C PRO A 26 -27.04 6.23 3.08
N ASN A 27 -26.89 6.84 1.90
CA ASN A 27 -26.72 8.29 1.71
C ASN A 27 -25.56 8.91 2.51
N SER A 28 -24.43 8.22 2.55
CA SER A 28 -23.24 8.61 3.30
C SER A 28 -22.06 8.90 2.38
N TYR A 29 -21.04 9.53 2.97
CA TYR A 29 -19.71 9.68 2.39
C TYR A 29 -18.71 8.83 3.17
N ALA A 30 -17.67 8.37 2.47
CA ALA A 30 -16.50 7.80 3.09
C ALA A 30 -15.26 8.53 2.57
N LEU A 31 -14.48 9.10 3.48
CA LEU A 31 -13.20 9.72 3.17
C LEU A 31 -12.08 8.75 3.54
N VAL A 32 -11.31 8.31 2.55
CA VAL A 32 -10.12 7.49 2.73
C VAL A 32 -8.91 8.40 2.62
N ILE A 33 -8.07 8.41 3.65
CA ILE A 33 -6.80 9.13 3.67
C ILE A 33 -5.69 8.11 3.83
N SER A 34 -4.72 8.14 2.93
CA SER A 34 -3.50 7.35 2.99
C SER A 34 -2.31 8.30 3.05
N MET A 35 -1.35 7.98 3.91
CA MET A 35 -0.12 8.74 4.09
C MET A 35 1.03 7.76 4.28
N GLU A 36 2.11 7.99 3.55
CA GLU A 36 3.35 7.23 3.66
C GLU A 36 4.49 8.16 4.06
N ASN A 37 5.15 7.84 5.18
CA ASN A 37 6.28 8.59 5.70
C ASN A 37 7.49 7.65 5.83
N ILE A 38 8.56 7.96 5.09
CA ILE A 38 9.78 7.14 5.04
C ILE A 38 10.93 7.71 5.87
N THR A 39 10.70 8.78 6.65
CA THR A 39 11.75 9.46 7.43
C THR A 39 12.50 8.50 8.36
N LEU A 40 11.78 7.54 8.95
CA LEU A 40 12.36 6.54 9.87
C LEU A 40 12.97 5.32 9.17
N ASN A 41 12.81 5.20 7.85
CA ASN A 41 13.25 4.05 7.05
C ASN A 41 14.39 4.39 6.08
N TRP A 42 14.99 5.58 6.21
CA TRP A 42 16.11 5.99 5.37
C TRP A 42 17.37 5.19 5.70
N TYR A 43 17.95 4.53 4.69
CA TYR A 43 19.15 3.73 4.88
C TYR A 43 20.41 4.61 4.81
N PHE A 44 21.18 4.67 5.90
CA PHE A 44 22.42 5.46 6.01
C PHE A 44 23.70 4.64 5.77
N GLY A 45 23.57 3.38 5.36
CA GLY A 45 24.71 2.51 5.06
C GLY A 45 25.14 2.59 3.59
N ASN A 46 25.89 1.59 3.14
CA ASN A 46 26.45 1.54 1.78
C ASN A 46 26.28 0.17 1.11
N ASP A 47 25.44 -0.70 1.66
CA ASP A 47 25.00 -1.91 0.99
C ASP A 47 24.13 -1.54 -0.23
N ARG A 48 24.61 -1.93 -1.41
CA ARG A 48 23.96 -1.63 -2.69
C ARG A 48 22.51 -2.14 -2.75
N SER A 49 22.24 -3.30 -2.16
CA SER A 49 20.90 -3.91 -2.17
C SER A 49 19.87 -3.10 -1.37
N LYS A 50 20.33 -2.39 -0.33
CA LYS A 50 19.50 -1.54 0.54
C LYS A 50 19.41 -0.11 0.03
N LEU A 51 20.43 0.40 -0.67
CA LEU A 51 20.43 1.75 -1.24
C LEU A 51 19.34 1.98 -2.29
N VAL A 52 18.93 0.94 -3.02
CA VAL A 52 17.85 1.04 -4.02
C VAL A 52 16.55 1.50 -3.37
N SER A 53 16.28 1.12 -2.12
CA SER A 53 15.08 1.53 -1.38
C SER A 53 15.01 3.06 -1.20
N ASN A 54 16.14 3.73 -0.95
CA ASN A 54 16.21 5.20 -0.84
C ASN A 54 15.90 5.92 -2.16
N CYS A 55 16.11 5.27 -3.30
CA CYS A 55 15.82 5.85 -4.62
C CYS A 55 14.35 5.66 -5.02
N LEU A 56 13.77 4.50 -4.67
CA LEU A 56 12.42 4.10 -5.07
C LEU A 56 11.33 4.70 -4.18
N PHE A 57 11.51 4.64 -2.86
CA PHE A 57 10.47 5.07 -1.94
C PHE A 57 10.44 6.59 -1.80
N ARG A 58 9.22 7.13 -1.69
CA ARG A 58 8.95 8.57 -1.54
C ARG A 58 7.92 8.79 -0.45
N MET A 59 7.93 9.98 0.13
CA MET A 59 6.87 10.41 1.03
C MET A 59 5.72 11.00 0.23
N GLY A 60 4.51 10.74 0.67
CA GLY A 60 3.33 11.29 0.02
C GLY A 60 2.06 10.93 0.76
N GLY A 61 0.98 11.59 0.39
CA GLY A 61 -0.35 11.29 0.87
C GLY A 61 -1.38 11.44 -0.23
N ALA A 62 -2.46 10.70 -0.10
CA ALA A 62 -3.60 10.74 -1.00
C ALA A 62 -4.90 10.71 -0.20
N ALA A 63 -5.91 11.42 -0.70
CA ALA A 63 -7.25 11.39 -0.14
C ALA A 63 -8.26 11.08 -1.25
N ILE A 64 -9.17 10.15 -0.99
CA ILE A 64 -10.22 9.74 -1.91
C ILE A 64 -11.57 9.84 -1.19
N LEU A 65 -12.50 10.60 -1.76
CA LEU A 65 -13.87 10.69 -1.29
C LEU A 65 -14.77 9.75 -2.09
N LEU A 66 -15.44 8.84 -1.42
CA LEU A 66 -16.46 7.95 -1.98
C LEU A 66 -17.86 8.36 -1.50
N SER A 67 -18.85 8.14 -2.35
CA SER A 67 -20.26 8.43 -2.06
C SER A 67 -21.16 7.32 -2.59
N ASN A 68 -22.22 6.98 -1.85
CA ASN A 68 -23.33 6.16 -2.35
C ASN A 68 -24.59 6.97 -2.64
N LYS A 69 -24.51 8.31 -2.64
CA LYS A 69 -25.65 9.19 -2.92
C LYS A 69 -25.94 9.23 -4.42
N ARG A 70 -27.20 9.00 -4.80
CA ARG A 70 -27.64 9.05 -6.21
C ARG A 70 -27.37 10.39 -6.87
N SER A 71 -27.45 11.49 -6.12
CA SER A 71 -27.19 12.85 -6.61
C SER A 71 -25.71 13.12 -6.93
N ASP A 72 -24.78 12.32 -6.41
CA ASP A 72 -23.35 12.47 -6.69
C ASP A 72 -22.92 11.71 -7.94
N ARG A 73 -23.72 10.72 -8.40
CA ARG A 73 -23.37 9.86 -9.54
C ARG A 73 -22.98 10.63 -10.81
N ARG A 74 -23.65 11.76 -11.09
CA ARG A 74 -23.40 12.58 -12.29
C ARG A 74 -22.13 13.43 -12.22
N ARG A 75 -21.58 13.66 -11.03
CA ARG A 75 -20.37 14.47 -10.80
C ARG A 75 -19.15 13.64 -10.40
N SER A 76 -19.36 12.38 -10.03
CA SER A 76 -18.28 11.46 -9.69
C SER A 76 -17.39 11.21 -10.89
N LYS A 77 -16.07 11.31 -10.68
CA LYS A 77 -15.06 11.07 -11.72
C LYS A 77 -14.93 9.59 -12.11
N TYR A 78 -15.20 8.69 -11.16
CA TYR A 78 -15.06 7.25 -11.31
C TYR A 78 -16.17 6.51 -10.56
N GLU A 79 -16.49 5.29 -11.00
CA GLU A 79 -17.39 4.35 -10.31
C GLU A 79 -16.57 3.15 -9.81
N LEU A 80 -16.69 2.83 -8.51
CA LEU A 80 -16.02 1.67 -7.93
C LEU A 80 -16.86 0.41 -8.15
N VAL A 81 -16.43 -0.43 -9.09
CA VAL A 81 -17.17 -1.64 -9.47
C VAL A 81 -16.74 -2.85 -8.63
N HIS A 82 -15.48 -3.26 -8.73
CA HIS A 82 -14.93 -4.43 -8.06
C HIS A 82 -13.64 -4.11 -7.31
N THR A 83 -13.41 -4.90 -6.26
CA THR A 83 -12.21 -4.90 -5.43
C THR A 83 -11.73 -6.35 -5.38
N VAL A 84 -10.47 -6.60 -5.72
CA VAL A 84 -9.87 -7.94 -5.75
C VAL A 84 -8.63 -7.93 -4.88
N ARG A 85 -8.41 -9.00 -4.11
CA ARG A 85 -7.25 -9.17 -3.25
C ARG A 85 -6.63 -10.55 -3.46
N THR A 86 -5.36 -10.56 -3.82
CA THR A 86 -4.52 -11.76 -3.93
C THR A 86 -3.59 -11.84 -2.73
N HIS A 87 -3.45 -13.02 -2.12
CA HIS A 87 -2.53 -13.23 -1.00
C HIS A 87 -1.54 -14.35 -1.31
N LYS A 88 -0.27 -13.99 -1.55
CA LYS A 88 0.82 -14.94 -1.84
C LYS A 88 1.78 -15.14 -0.67
N GLY A 89 1.37 -14.84 0.56
CA GLY A 89 2.26 -14.90 1.74
C GLY A 89 2.78 -16.30 2.10
N ALA A 90 2.22 -17.37 1.51
CA ALA A 90 2.73 -18.73 1.68
C ALA A 90 3.84 -19.11 0.69
N ASP A 91 4.13 -18.26 -0.29
CA ASP A 91 5.24 -18.44 -1.23
C ASP A 91 6.48 -17.75 -0.67
N ASP A 92 7.52 -18.51 -0.37
CA ASP A 92 8.76 -18.01 0.23
C ASP A 92 9.43 -16.90 -0.59
N LYS A 93 9.30 -16.93 -1.92
CA LYS A 93 9.82 -15.86 -2.79
C LYS A 93 9.03 -14.58 -2.59
N CYS A 94 7.71 -14.68 -2.47
CA CYS A 94 6.84 -13.55 -2.18
C CYS A 94 7.08 -13.01 -0.76
N PHE A 95 7.31 -13.89 0.21
CA PHE A 95 7.56 -13.50 1.60
C PHE A 95 8.92 -12.80 1.79
N SER A 96 9.97 -13.33 1.17
CA SER A 96 11.35 -12.82 1.30
C SER A 96 11.71 -11.70 0.32
N CYS A 97 10.80 -11.27 -0.56
CA CYS A 97 11.13 -10.30 -1.61
C CYS A 97 11.44 -8.89 -1.10
N VAL A 98 10.92 -8.52 0.06
CA VAL A 98 11.18 -7.26 0.76
C VAL A 98 11.41 -7.58 2.22
N THR A 99 12.60 -7.30 2.74
CA THR A 99 12.94 -7.62 4.12
C THR A 99 13.70 -6.47 4.77
N GLN A 100 13.33 -6.14 6.00
CA GLN A 100 14.05 -5.17 6.80
C GLN A 100 15.08 -5.91 7.66
N GLU A 101 16.35 -5.54 7.51
CA GLU A 101 17.47 -6.21 8.18
C GLU A 101 18.65 -5.24 8.38
N GLU A 102 19.58 -5.61 9.24
CA GLU A 102 20.81 -4.86 9.49
C GLU A 102 21.89 -5.21 8.44
N ASP A 103 22.69 -4.22 8.05
CA ASP A 103 23.93 -4.47 7.34
C ASP A 103 25.06 -4.92 8.30
N SER A 104 26.23 -5.21 7.74
CA SER A 104 27.41 -5.64 8.53
C SER A 104 27.92 -4.59 9.52
N ALA A 105 27.47 -3.33 9.41
CA ALA A 105 27.80 -2.24 10.31
C ALA A 105 26.66 -1.92 11.30
N GLY A 106 25.64 -2.77 11.38
CA GLY A 106 24.48 -2.61 12.28
C GLY A 106 23.48 -1.55 11.81
N LYS A 107 23.55 -1.09 10.55
CA LYS A 107 22.59 -0.10 10.02
C LYS A 107 21.39 -0.82 9.42
N VAL A 108 20.21 -0.55 9.97
CA VAL A 108 18.95 -1.09 9.47
C VAL A 108 18.60 -0.50 8.11
N GLY A 109 18.25 -1.35 7.16
CA GLY A 109 17.74 -0.96 5.84
C GLY A 109 16.73 -1.97 5.30
N VAL A 110 16.10 -1.63 4.17
CA VAL A 110 15.18 -2.52 3.47
C VAL A 110 15.88 -3.11 2.25
N THR A 111 16.07 -4.43 2.26
CA THR A 111 16.61 -5.19 1.13
C THR A 111 15.47 -5.53 0.16
N LEU A 112 15.71 -5.29 -1.13
CA LEU A 112 14.79 -5.65 -2.21
C LEU A 112 15.39 -6.79 -3.05
N SER A 113 14.67 -7.91 -3.14
CA SER A 113 15.05 -9.03 -3.99
C SER A 113 14.87 -8.68 -5.47
N LYS A 114 15.65 -9.33 -6.34
CA LYS A 114 15.48 -9.26 -7.80
C LYS A 114 14.15 -9.84 -8.26
N ASP A 115 13.56 -10.73 -7.47
CA ASP A 115 12.26 -11.36 -7.77
C ASP A 115 11.09 -10.39 -7.56
N LEU A 116 11.30 -9.24 -6.91
CA LEU A 116 10.25 -8.29 -6.52
C LEU A 116 9.30 -7.93 -7.67
N MET A 117 9.84 -7.64 -8.86
CA MET A 117 9.02 -7.26 -10.01
C MET A 117 8.16 -8.43 -10.52
N ALA A 118 8.70 -9.64 -10.53
CA ALA A 118 7.97 -10.82 -10.97
C ALA A 118 6.87 -11.20 -9.96
N VAL A 119 7.19 -11.25 -8.67
CA VAL A 119 6.22 -11.62 -7.64
C VAL A 119 5.10 -10.57 -7.50
N ALA A 120 5.42 -9.29 -7.68
CA ALA A 120 4.41 -8.22 -7.70
C ALA A 120 3.52 -8.32 -8.95
N GLY A 121 4.10 -8.61 -10.12
CA GLY A 121 3.35 -8.81 -11.36
C GLY A 121 2.37 -9.97 -11.29
N ASP A 122 2.79 -11.12 -10.74
CA ASP A 122 1.92 -12.28 -10.57
C ASP A 122 0.76 -12.07 -9.57
N ALA A 123 0.86 -11.07 -8.70
CA ALA A 123 -0.14 -10.78 -7.68
C ALA A 123 -1.23 -9.79 -8.13
N LEU A 124 -1.02 -9.11 -9.26
CA LEU A 124 -1.86 -8.06 -9.84
C LEU A 124 -2.66 -8.58 -11.05
#